data_AF-A0A965JYH6-F1
#
_entry.id   AF-A0A965JYH6-F1
#
_cell.length_a   1.000
_cell.length_b   1.000
_cell.length_c   1.000
_cell.angle_alpha   90.00
_cell.angle_beta   90.00
_cell.angle_gamma   90.00
#
_symmetry.space_group_name_H-M   'P 1'
#
loop_
_entity.id
_entity.type
_entity.pdbx_description
1 polymer ?
#
loop_
_entity_poly.entity_id
_entity_poly.type
_entity_poly.pdbx_seq_one_letter_code
_entity_poly.pdbx_strand_id
1 'polypeptide(L)'
;VSGVGAVRLAVESAHAGPREFIALFATLNIFIGVLNMFPMMPLDGGLVLVATYERIRTRKGQPRYQADLNRLAPFVFLFLGLLAFIFLTTLYLDIVHPINNPFQ
;
A
#
# COMPACT_ATOMS: atom_id res chain seq x y z
N VAL A 1 -2.42 -16.34 -3.07
CA VAL A 1 -3.73 -15.69 -3.30
C VAL A 1 -3.51 -14.69 -4.42
N SER A 2 -3.95 -15.00 -5.64
CA SER A 2 -3.82 -14.08 -6.79
C SER A 2 -4.73 -12.87 -6.63
N GLY A 3 -4.32 -11.71 -7.14
CA GLY A 3 -5.10 -10.45 -7.05
C GLY A 3 -6.50 -10.59 -7.67
N VAL A 4 -6.61 -11.38 -8.74
CA VAL A 4 -7.89 -11.70 -9.41
C VAL A 4 -8.82 -12.55 -8.52
N GLY A 5 -8.28 -13.38 -7.63
CA GLY A 5 -9.07 -14.18 -6.67
C GLY A 5 -9.68 -13.33 -5.55
N ALA A 6 -8.93 -12.35 -5.05
CA ALA A 6 -9.44 -11.38 -4.07
C ALA A 6 -10.55 -10.49 -4.67
N VAL A 7 -10.41 -10.10 -5.94
CA VAL A 7 -11.45 -9.36 -6.68
C VAL A 7 -12.70 -10.20 -6.91
N ARG A 8 -12.57 -11.51 -7.18
CA ARG A 8 -13.75 -12.40 -7.31
C ARG A 8 -14.51 -12.59 -6.01
N LEU A 9 -13.81 -12.78 -4.88
CA LEU A 9 -14.43 -12.83 -3.55
C LEU A 9 -15.13 -11.52 -3.20
N ALA A 10 -14.56 -10.38 -3.61
CA ALA A 10 -15.17 -9.07 -3.46
C ALA A 10 -16.48 -8.93 -4.26
N VAL A 11 -16.51 -9.42 -5.51
CA VAL A 11 -17.71 -9.41 -6.37
C VAL A 11 -18.80 -10.34 -5.82
N GLU A 12 -18.43 -11.52 -5.33
CA GLU A 12 -19.37 -12.46 -4.73
C GLU A 12 -20.00 -11.92 -3.43
N SER A 13 -19.19 -11.20 -2.63
CA SER A 13 -19.65 -10.50 -1.42
C SER A 13 -20.61 -9.34 -1.72
N ALA A 14 -20.50 -8.70 -2.89
CA ALA A 14 -21.40 -7.63 -3.30
C ALA A 14 -22.83 -8.13 -3.63
N HIS A 15 -22.97 -9.39 -4.05
CA HIS A 15 -24.26 -10.02 -4.31
C HIS A 15 -24.86 -10.70 -3.06
N ALA A 16 -24.08 -10.90 -2.00
CA ALA A 16 -24.47 -11.61 -0.79
C ALA A 16 -25.35 -10.77 0.18
N GLY A 17 -25.33 -9.43 0.06
CA GLY A 17 -26.17 -8.53 0.83
C GLY A 17 -25.46 -7.26 1.32
N PRO A 18 -26.21 -6.28 1.89
CA PRO A 18 -25.63 -5.02 2.36
C PRO A 18 -24.59 -5.21 3.47
N ARG A 19 -24.73 -6.25 4.29
CA ARG A 19 -23.82 -6.55 5.40
C ARG A 19 -22.45 -7.00 4.90
N GLU A 20 -22.43 -7.87 3.91
CA GLU A 20 -21.23 -8.44 3.29
C GLU A 20 -20.50 -7.38 2.48
N PHE A 21 -21.25 -6.51 1.79
CA PHE A 21 -20.69 -5.33 1.12
C PHE A 21 -20.02 -4.35 2.10
N ILE A 22 -20.67 -4.02 3.23
CA ILE A 22 -20.07 -3.16 4.26
C ILE A 22 -18.82 -3.81 4.87
N ALA A 23 -18.84 -5.12 5.13
CA ALA A 23 -17.68 -5.84 5.66
C ALA A 23 -16.49 -5.82 4.68
N LEU A 24 -16.75 -6.03 3.39
CA LEU A 24 -15.74 -5.88 2.34
C LEU A 24 -15.19 -4.45 2.30
N PHE A 25 -16.06 -3.45 2.28
CA PHE A 25 -15.66 -2.04 2.22
C PHE A 25 -14.83 -1.64 3.44
N ALA A 26 -15.22 -2.07 4.63
CA ALA A 26 -14.47 -1.85 5.87
C ALA A 26 -13.10 -2.53 5.80
N THR A 27 -13.03 -3.78 5.33
CA THR A 27 -11.77 -4.52 5.19
C THR A 27 -10.82 -3.82 4.21
N LEU A 28 -11.31 -3.37 3.06
CA LEU A 28 -10.52 -2.62 2.07
C LEU A 28 -10.02 -1.29 2.65
N ASN A 29 -10.87 -0.53 3.33
CA ASN A 29 -10.46 0.74 3.94
C ASN A 29 -9.43 0.55 5.05
N ILE A 30 -9.61 -0.44 5.93
CA ILE A 30 -8.63 -0.77 6.97
C ILE A 30 -7.31 -1.19 6.33
N PHE A 31 -7.35 -2.02 5.29
CA PHE A 31 -6.14 -2.46 4.59
C PHE A 31 -5.39 -1.28 3.96
N ILE A 32 -6.11 -0.40 3.24
CA ILE A 32 -5.52 0.82 2.66
C ILE A 32 -4.99 1.74 3.77
N GLY A 33 -5.72 1.90 4.87
CA GLY A 33 -5.30 2.69 6.03
C GLY A 33 -4.02 2.16 6.66
N VAL A 34 -3.90 0.85 6.86
CA VAL A 34 -2.70 0.19 7.39
C VAL A 34 -1.52 0.36 6.42
N LEU A 35 -1.74 0.17 5.11
CA LEU A 35 -0.70 0.44 4.11
C LEU A 35 -0.25 1.90 4.14
N ASN A 36 -1.17 2.86 4.27
CA ASN A 36 -0.84 4.28 4.35
C ASN A 36 -0.07 4.66 5.62
N MET A 37 -0.18 3.89 6.71
CA MET A 37 0.63 4.08 7.92
C MET A 37 2.07 3.57 7.77
N PHE A 38 2.41 2.86 6.70
CA PHE A 38 3.76 2.38 6.47
C PHE A 38 4.73 3.57 6.30
N PRO A 39 5.90 3.58 6.97
CA PRO A 39 6.79 4.74 7.02
C PRO A 39 7.64 4.88 5.75
N MET A 40 7.00 5.00 4.60
CA MET A 40 7.65 5.18 3.31
C MET A 40 6.97 6.34 2.58
N MET A 41 7.74 7.31 2.11
CA MET A 41 7.23 8.34 1.19
C MET A 41 6.92 7.63 -0.15
N PRO A 42 5.71 7.71 -0.72
CA PRO A 42 4.70 8.78 -0.66
C PRO A 42 3.50 8.52 0.27
N LEU A 43 3.51 7.44 1.04
CA LEU A 43 2.43 7.09 1.97
C LEU A 43 2.41 8.11 3.12
N ASP A 44 1.21 8.38 3.66
CA ASP A 44 1.00 9.39 4.70
C ASP A 44 1.92 9.18 5.92
N GLY A 45 2.17 7.91 6.28
CA GLY A 45 3.09 7.52 7.36
C GLY A 45 4.55 7.91 7.10
N GLY A 46 4.98 8.04 5.85
CA GLY A 46 6.32 8.49 5.49
C GLY A 46 6.56 9.96 5.82
N LEU A 47 5.58 10.83 5.55
CA LEU A 47 5.65 12.26 5.91
C LEU A 47 5.63 12.43 7.43
N VAL A 48 4.80 11.65 8.14
CA VAL A 48 4.76 11.64 9.60
C VAL A 48 6.08 11.17 10.20
N LEU A 49 6.71 10.13 9.63
CA LEU A 49 8.02 9.65 10.07
C LEU A 49 9.09 10.74 9.93
N VAL A 50 9.16 11.40 8.77
CA VAL A 50 10.13 12.48 8.52
C VAL A 50 9.89 13.65 9.49
N ALA A 51 8.64 14.11 9.62
CA ALA A 51 8.30 15.20 10.55
C ALA A 51 8.59 14.85 12.02
N THR A 52 8.35 13.60 12.41
CA THR A 52 8.65 13.10 13.75
C THR A 52 10.16 13.03 13.97
N TYR A 53 10.93 12.54 12.99
CA TYR A 53 12.39 12.51 13.04
C TYR A 53 12.98 13.92 13.15
N GLU A 54 12.51 14.87 12.35
CA GLU A 54 12.92 16.28 12.43
C GLU A 54 12.61 16.88 13.81
N ARG A 55 11.44 16.59 14.38
CA ARG A 55 11.02 17.08 15.69
C ARG A 55 11.85 16.49 16.83
N ILE A 56 12.20 15.21 16.76
CA ILE A 56 13.04 14.54 17.76
C ILE A 56 14.49 15.02 17.66
N ARG A 57 15.00 15.25 16.44
CA ARG A 57 16.39 15.66 16.19
C ARG A 57 16.62 17.15 16.43
N THR A 58 15.60 17.98 16.22
CA THR A 58 15.67 19.42 16.53
C THR A 58 15.66 19.61 18.04
N ARG A 59 16.84 19.76 18.64
CA ARG A 59 16.97 20.22 20.04
C ARG A 59 16.39 21.64 20.15
N LYS A 60 15.63 21.91 21.22
CA LYS A 60 15.13 23.27 21.55
C LYS A 60 16.27 24.30 21.40
N GLY A 61 16.15 25.21 20.43
CA GLY A 61 17.08 26.34 20.22
C GLY A 61 18.03 26.26 19.01
N GLN A 62 17.97 25.22 18.18
CA GLN A 62 18.73 25.13 16.92
C GLN A 62 17.79 25.30 15.70
N PRO A 63 18.29 25.80 14.55
CA PRO A 63 17.48 25.92 13.34
C PRO A 63 16.90 24.56 12.95
N ARG A 64 15.61 24.54 12.57
CA ARG A 64 14.87 23.34 12.14
C ARG A 64 15.71 22.58 11.12
N TYR A 65 16.09 21.35 11.45
CA TYR A 65 16.72 20.46 10.48
C TYR A 65 15.64 20.08 9.46
N GLN A 66 15.68 20.68 8.27
CA GLN A 66 14.86 20.22 7.16
C GLN A 66 15.57 19.01 6.56
N ALA A 67 14.97 17.83 6.69
CA ALA A 67 15.42 16.69 5.94
C ALA A 67 15.22 17.00 4.45
N ASP A 68 16.28 16.96 3.66
CA ASP A 68 16.19 17.13 2.21
C ASP A 68 15.31 16.03 1.62
N LEU A 69 14.03 16.34 1.36
CA LEU A 69 13.08 15.44 0.69
C LEU A 69 13.62 14.97 -0.67
N ASN A 70 14.43 15.80 -1.34
CA ASN A 70 15.11 15.45 -2.60
C ASN A 70 16.07 14.25 -2.46
N ARG A 71 16.62 13.99 -1.27
CA ARG A 71 17.45 12.80 -1.02
C ARG A 71 16.61 11.55 -0.79
N LEU A 72 15.34 11.68 -0.40
CA LEU A 72 14.41 10.55 -0.29
C LEU A 72 13.78 10.17 -1.63
N ALA A 73 13.70 11.11 -2.59
CA ALA A 73 13.17 10.88 -3.93
C ALA A 73 13.66 9.58 -4.61
N PRO A 74 14.97 9.24 -4.67
CA PRO A 74 15.41 7.98 -5.28
C PRO A 74 14.87 6.74 -4.58
N PHE A 75 14.71 6.77 -3.25
CA PHE A 75 14.12 5.66 -2.49
C PHE A 75 12.62 5.53 -2.74
N VAL A 76 11.92 6.66 -2.86
CA VAL A 76 10.50 6.69 -3.26
C VAL A 76 10.32 6.05 -4.64
N PHE A 77 11.10 6.48 -5.62
CA PHE A 77 11.03 5.93 -6.98
C PHE A 77 11.42 4.45 -7.02
N LEU A 78 12.40 4.01 -6.24
CA LEU A 78 12.77 2.60 -6.13
C LEU A 78 11.63 1.76 -5.55
N PHE A 79 11.01 2.22 -4.47
CA PHE A 79 9.88 1.54 -3.83
C PHE A 79 8.66 1.47 -4.75
N LEU A 80 8.31 2.58 -5.40
CA LEU A 80 7.24 2.62 -6.40
C LEU A 80 7.55 1.71 -7.59
N GLY A 81 8.79 1.68 -8.05
CA GLY A 81 9.25 0.79 -9.11
C GLY A 81 9.12 -0.68 -8.72
N LEU A 82 9.48 -1.04 -7.48
CA LEU A 82 9.31 -2.39 -6.96
C LEU A 82 7.84 -2.80 -6.89
N LEU A 83 6.96 -1.92 -6.35
CA LEU A 83 5.52 -2.17 -6.30
C LEU A 83 4.94 -2.34 -7.71
N ALA A 84 5.30 -1.46 -8.63
CA ALA A 84 4.86 -1.55 -10.03
C ALA A 84 5.37 -2.84 -10.69
N PHE A 85 6.62 -3.22 -10.45
CA PHE A 85 7.18 -4.46 -10.96
C PHE A 85 6.43 -5.70 -10.45
N ILE A 86 6.16 -5.77 -9.14
CA ILE A 86 5.39 -6.88 -8.54
C ILE A 86 3.96 -6.90 -9.09
N PHE A 87 3.30 -5.74 -9.17
CA PHE A 87 1.95 -5.61 -9.69
C PHE A 87 1.87 -6.07 -11.16
N LEU A 88 2.75 -5.55 -12.02
CA LEU A 88 2.82 -5.91 -13.44
C LEU A 88 3.16 -7.39 -13.63
N THR A 89 4.11 -7.93 -12.86
CA THR A 89 4.48 -9.35 -12.94
C THR A 89 3.32 -10.24 -12.53
N THR A 90 2.63 -9.90 -11.44
CA THR A 90 1.48 -10.68 -10.97
C THR A 90 0.33 -10.63 -11.96
N LEU A 91 0.04 -9.43 -12.49
CA LEU A 91 -0.98 -9.23 -13.51
C LEU A 91 -0.64 -9.99 -14.80
N TYR A 92 0.62 -9.95 -15.23
CA TYR A 92 1.10 -10.71 -16.38
C TYR A 92 0.96 -12.22 -16.17
N LEU A 93 1.36 -12.72 -15.00
CA LEU A 93 1.22 -14.13 -14.64
C LEU A 93 -0.24 -14.56 -14.59
N ASP A 94 -1.13 -13.75 -14.00
CA ASP A 94 -2.57 -14.04 -13.94
C ASP A 94 -3.21 -14.08 -15.35
N ILE A 95 -2.70 -13.30 -16.33
CA ILE A 95 -3.16 -13.29 -17.73
C ILE A 95 -2.61 -14.49 -18.53
N VAL A 96 -1.30 -14.74 -18.44
CA VAL A 96 -0.62 -15.73 -19.30
C VAL A 96 -0.71 -17.14 -18.73
N HIS A 97 -0.67 -17.27 -17.41
CA HIS A 97 -0.79 -18.53 -16.69
C HIS A 97 -1.95 -18.43 -15.69
N PRO A 98 -3.21 -18.49 -16.16
CA PRO A 98 -4.33 -18.64 -15.26
C PRO A 98 -4.10 -19.95 -14.47
N ILE A 99 -3.80 -19.81 -13.19
CA ILE A 99 -3.57 -20.95 -12.31
C ILE A 99 -4.90 -21.69 -12.21
N ASN A 100 -5.01 -22.84 -12.88
CA ASN A 100 -6.18 -23.69 -12.76
C ASN A 100 -6.29 -24.16 -11.32
N ASN A 101 -7.48 -23.99 -10.76
CA ASN A 101 -7.83 -24.36 -9.40
C ASN A 101 -7.52 -25.86 -9.17
N PRO A 102 -6.67 -26.24 -8.19
CA PRO A 102 -6.42 -27.66 -7.87
C PRO A 102 -7.60 -28.35 -7.15
N PHE A 103 -8.73 -27.65 -6.98
CA PHE A 103 -9.96 -28.16 -6.36
C PHE A 103 -11.15 -28.21 -7.33
N GLN A 104 -10.90 -28.30 -8.64
CA GLN A 104 -11.88 -28.79 -9.62
C GLN A 104 -11.44 -30.15 -10.15
#